data_AF-A0A5R9BC06-F1
#
_entry.id   AF-A0A5R9BC06-F1
#
_cell.length_a   1.000
_cell.length_b   1.000
_cell.length_c   1.000
_cell.angle_alpha   90.00
_cell.angle_beta   90.00
_cell.angle_gamma   90.00
#
_symmetry.space_group_name_H-M   'P 1'
#
loop_
_entity.id
_entity.type
_entity.pdbx_description
1 polymer ?
#
loop_
_entity_poly.entity_id
_entity_poly.type
_entity_poly.pdbx_seq_one_letter_code
_entity_poly.pdbx_strand_id
1 'polypeptide(L)'
;MVEIRRQLTEFQLHYKFGMDEVLTKINVLREEFEHTRDYSPIEHVNYRLKSLERILDKVRRYGCEPTLEGIRHSIRDIAGIRITTSFVSDAFWVAEMLCSQPDLRVVEVKDYIRRPKPNGYQSLHVILQVPVYLSNRTEFVYVEVQIRTVAMDFWASLEHKIYYTYDGEVPSDILDELRDAAVQAAALDTQMAEIRDKVTALREQAPASGQGATGPTPSDRPDPGHWFRGSDDATGPTDHDSPIFTWQDGRKGAN
;
A
#
# COMPACT_ATOMS: atom_id res chain seq x y z
N MET A 1 8.72 -12.44 -33.22
CA MET A 1 7.40 -12.37 -32.55
C MET A 1 7.24 -13.41 -31.45
N VAL A 2 7.45 -14.71 -31.70
CA VAL A 2 7.31 -15.77 -30.67
C VAL A 2 8.29 -15.58 -29.50
N GLU A 3 9.55 -15.27 -29.78
CA GLU A 3 10.59 -15.12 -28.75
C GLU A 3 10.34 -13.92 -27.81
N ILE A 4 9.90 -12.78 -28.35
CA ILE A 4 9.55 -11.60 -27.56
C ILE A 4 8.35 -11.89 -26.66
N ARG A 5 7.33 -12.59 -27.18
CA ARG A 5 6.16 -12.99 -26.38
C ARG A 5 6.56 -13.90 -25.23
N ARG A 6 7.47 -14.86 -25.47
CA ARG A 6 8.01 -15.75 -24.43
C ARG A 6 8.71 -14.97 -23.33
N GLN A 7 9.61 -14.05 -23.69
CA GLN A 7 10.34 -13.20 -22.74
C GLN A 7 9.40 -12.34 -21.89
N LEU A 8 8.35 -11.79 -22.48
CA LEU A 8 7.34 -10.99 -21.77
C LEU A 8 6.49 -11.84 -20.81
N THR A 9 6.12 -13.06 -21.22
CA THR A 9 5.43 -14.01 -20.34
C THR A 9 6.32 -14.42 -19.17
N GLU A 10 7.58 -14.77 -19.41
CA GLU A 10 8.56 -15.08 -18.36
C GLU A 10 8.74 -13.90 -17.40
N PHE A 11 8.86 -12.69 -17.93
CA PHE A 11 8.93 -11.46 -17.14
C PHE A 11 7.74 -11.34 -16.18
N GLN A 12 6.50 -11.46 -16.67
CA GLN A 12 5.30 -11.38 -15.84
C GLN A 12 5.22 -12.51 -14.81
N LEU A 13 5.65 -13.74 -15.19
CA LEU A 13 5.68 -14.88 -14.28
C LEU A 13 6.60 -14.64 -13.09
N HIS A 14 7.78 -14.03 -13.28
CA HIS A 14 8.67 -13.73 -12.16
C HIS A 14 7.98 -12.82 -11.12
N TYR A 15 7.25 -11.79 -11.57
CA TYR A 15 6.50 -10.90 -10.67
C TYR A 15 5.31 -11.60 -10.04
N LYS A 16 4.62 -12.49 -10.77
CA LYS A 16 3.57 -13.31 -10.19
C LYS A 16 4.12 -14.18 -9.05
N PHE A 17 5.26 -14.83 -9.25
CA PHE A 17 5.87 -15.67 -8.22
C PHE A 17 6.32 -14.86 -7.02
N GLY A 18 6.97 -13.71 -7.21
CA GLY A 18 7.31 -12.83 -6.08
C GLY A 18 6.09 -12.35 -5.31
N MET A 19 4.97 -12.07 -6.01
CA MET A 19 3.69 -11.75 -5.36
C MET A 19 3.15 -12.94 -4.56
N ASP A 20 3.18 -14.16 -5.10
CA ASP A 20 2.71 -15.37 -4.44
C ASP A 20 3.52 -15.67 -3.16
N GLU A 21 4.84 -15.46 -3.18
CA GLU A 21 5.72 -15.59 -2.00
C GLU A 21 5.30 -14.63 -0.88
N VAL A 22 5.08 -13.35 -1.21
CA VAL A 22 4.63 -12.35 -0.22
C VAL A 22 3.21 -12.65 0.27
N LEU A 23 2.31 -13.09 -0.61
CA LEU A 23 0.95 -13.49 -0.22
C LEU A 23 0.97 -14.68 0.77
N THR A 24 1.84 -15.65 0.55
CA THR A 24 2.01 -16.79 1.47
C THR A 24 2.43 -16.31 2.86
N LYS A 25 3.42 -15.41 2.92
CA LYS A 25 3.87 -14.80 4.18
C LYS A 25 2.76 -14.04 4.91
N ILE A 26 1.95 -13.26 4.17
CA ILE A 26 0.80 -12.54 4.73
C ILE A 26 -0.27 -13.51 5.26
N ASN A 27 -0.57 -14.57 4.51
CA ASN A 27 -1.55 -15.58 4.93
C ASN A 27 -1.11 -16.30 6.20
N VAL A 28 0.18 -16.65 6.31
CA VAL A 28 0.75 -17.25 7.52
C VAL A 28 0.56 -16.32 8.72
N LEU A 29 0.86 -15.02 8.58
CA LEU A 29 0.63 -14.04 9.65
C LEU A 29 -0.85 -13.98 10.05
N ARG A 30 -1.77 -13.92 9.07
CA ARG A 30 -3.21 -13.88 9.33
C ARG A 30 -3.68 -15.13 10.08
N GLU A 31 -3.30 -16.32 9.61
CA GLU A 31 -3.67 -17.60 10.23
C GLU A 31 -3.09 -17.73 11.64
N GLU A 32 -1.85 -17.31 11.87
CA GLU A 32 -1.24 -17.31 13.20
C GLU A 32 -2.06 -16.46 14.18
N PHE A 33 -2.54 -15.28 13.75
CA PHE A 33 -3.39 -14.43 14.58
C PHE A 33 -4.75 -15.04 14.88
N GLU A 34 -5.40 -15.65 13.88
CA GLU A 34 -6.70 -16.30 14.06
C GLU A 34 -6.64 -17.49 15.04
N HIS A 35 -5.48 -18.17 15.13
CA HIS A 35 -5.30 -19.33 16.01
C HIS A 35 -4.75 -18.97 17.39
N THR A 36 -3.88 -17.97 17.48
CA THR A 36 -3.13 -17.66 18.71
C THR A 36 -3.74 -16.50 19.50
N ARG A 37 -4.56 -15.66 18.86
CA ARG A 37 -5.10 -14.44 19.46
C ARG A 37 -6.59 -14.30 19.20
N ASP A 38 -7.26 -13.56 20.06
CA ASP A 38 -8.67 -13.19 19.87
C ASP A 38 -8.87 -12.12 18.77
N TYR A 39 -7.83 -11.77 18.01
CA TYR A 39 -7.84 -10.63 17.08
C TYR A 39 -6.84 -10.78 15.93
N SER A 40 -7.31 -10.63 14.70
CA SER A 40 -6.49 -10.51 13.50
C SER A 40 -6.36 -9.03 13.09
N PRO A 41 -5.13 -8.49 12.93
CA PRO A 41 -4.93 -7.15 12.39
C PRO A 41 -5.24 -7.04 10.89
N ILE A 42 -5.39 -8.17 10.19
CA ILE A 42 -5.62 -8.24 8.74
C ILE A 42 -7.08 -8.66 8.50
N GLU A 43 -7.86 -7.76 7.89
CA GLU A 43 -9.26 -8.01 7.52
C GLU A 43 -9.35 -8.66 6.14
N HIS A 44 -8.72 -8.01 5.15
CA HIS A 44 -8.82 -8.41 3.75
C HIS A 44 -7.49 -8.22 3.03
N VAL A 45 -7.20 -9.12 2.09
CA VAL A 45 -6.02 -9.03 1.23
C VAL A 45 -6.49 -9.11 -0.22
N ASN A 46 -6.17 -8.07 -0.99
CA ASN A 46 -6.36 -8.02 -2.42
C ASN A 46 -4.99 -7.99 -3.10
N TYR A 47 -4.89 -8.52 -4.32
CA TYR A 47 -3.64 -8.48 -5.06
C TYR A 47 -3.91 -8.33 -6.56
N ARG A 48 -2.93 -7.79 -7.26
CA ARG A 48 -3.00 -7.62 -8.71
C ARG A 48 -1.62 -7.71 -9.33
N LEU A 49 -1.58 -8.28 -10.52
CA LEU A 49 -0.46 -8.17 -11.42
C LEU A 49 -0.82 -7.14 -12.51
N LYS A 50 0.04 -6.15 -12.73
CA LYS A 50 -0.19 -5.11 -13.73
C LYS A 50 -0.15 -5.73 -15.15
N SER A 51 -1.11 -5.37 -16.00
CA SER A 51 -1.11 -5.83 -17.39
C SER A 51 0.05 -5.21 -18.17
N LEU A 52 0.49 -5.88 -19.23
CA LEU A 52 1.61 -5.41 -20.03
C LEU A 52 1.32 -4.06 -20.69
N GLU A 53 0.10 -3.82 -21.16
CA GLU A 53 -0.28 -2.53 -21.75
C GLU A 53 -0.05 -1.40 -20.74
N ARG A 54 -0.54 -1.58 -19.51
CA ARG A 54 -0.38 -0.60 -18.43
C ARG A 54 1.07 -0.40 -17.98
N ILE A 55 1.90 -1.43 -18.11
CA ILE A 55 3.35 -1.30 -17.87
C ILE A 55 3.96 -0.41 -18.96
N LEU A 56 3.69 -0.71 -20.24
CA LEU A 56 4.22 0.06 -21.37
C LEU A 56 3.75 1.52 -21.37
N ASP A 57 2.49 1.79 -21.00
CA ASP A 57 2.00 3.16 -20.83
C ASP A 57 2.76 3.91 -19.74
N LYS A 58 3.13 3.22 -18.67
CA LYS A 58 3.90 3.79 -17.57
C LYS A 58 5.37 4.03 -17.97
N VAL A 59 5.97 3.12 -18.73
CA VAL A 59 7.30 3.31 -19.35
C VAL A 59 7.33 4.58 -20.21
N ARG A 60 6.32 4.76 -21.07
CA ARG A 60 6.21 5.93 -21.95
C ARG A 60 6.05 7.23 -21.16
N ARG A 61 5.17 7.24 -20.15
CA ARG A 61 4.94 8.41 -19.30
C ARG A 61 6.19 8.83 -18.54
N TYR A 62 6.94 7.88 -18.00
CA TYR A 62 8.17 8.14 -17.26
C TYR A 62 9.42 8.37 -18.14
N GLY A 63 9.33 8.14 -19.44
CA GLY A 63 10.50 8.17 -20.32
C GLY A 63 11.56 7.11 -19.98
N CYS A 64 11.14 5.98 -19.41
CA CYS A 64 12.07 4.90 -19.06
C CYS A 64 12.61 4.20 -20.31
N GLU A 65 13.78 3.57 -20.16
CA GLU A 65 14.32 2.71 -21.20
C GLU A 65 13.35 1.54 -21.48
N PRO A 66 12.91 1.33 -22.74
CA PRO A 66 11.92 0.32 -23.10
C PRO A 66 12.55 -1.09 -23.21
N THR A 67 13.46 -1.42 -22.29
CA THR A 67 14.06 -2.75 -22.12
C THR A 67 13.50 -3.41 -20.87
N LEU A 68 13.49 -4.75 -20.81
CA LEU A 68 12.99 -5.46 -19.62
C LEU A 68 13.76 -5.03 -18.36
N GLU A 69 15.06 -4.80 -18.47
CA GLU A 69 15.89 -4.32 -17.38
C GLU A 69 15.53 -2.90 -16.94
N GLY A 70 15.35 -1.97 -17.89
CA GLY A 70 14.89 -0.61 -17.60
C GLY A 70 13.53 -0.58 -16.91
N ILE A 71 12.61 -1.46 -17.35
CA ILE A 71 11.30 -1.65 -16.74
C ILE A 71 11.43 -2.16 -15.30
N ARG A 72 12.26 -3.19 -15.04
CA ARG A 72 12.45 -3.73 -13.67
C ARG A 72 12.92 -2.66 -12.70
N HIS A 73 13.84 -1.80 -13.12
CA HIS A 73 14.41 -0.76 -12.26
C HIS A 73 13.45 0.39 -12.00
N SER A 74 12.64 0.76 -12.99
CA SER A 74 11.84 1.98 -12.97
C SER A 74 10.40 1.76 -12.47
N ILE A 75 9.83 0.57 -12.69
CA ILE A 75 8.42 0.28 -12.36
C ILE A 75 8.36 -0.71 -11.21
N ARG A 76 8.13 -0.19 -10.00
CA ARG A 76 8.14 -0.97 -8.75
C ARG A 76 6.78 -1.55 -8.36
N ASP A 77 5.70 -1.13 -9.02
CA ASP A 77 4.30 -1.53 -8.77
C ASP A 77 3.75 -2.56 -9.79
N ILE A 78 4.63 -3.40 -10.37
CA ILE A 78 4.20 -4.45 -11.31
C ILE A 78 3.40 -5.53 -10.58
N ALA A 79 3.92 -6.01 -9.45
CA ALA A 79 3.20 -6.83 -8.49
C ALA A 79 2.73 -5.93 -7.34
N GLY A 80 1.43 -5.92 -7.09
CA GLY A 80 0.83 -5.10 -6.05
C GLY A 80 -0.06 -5.91 -5.12
N ILE A 81 0.16 -5.78 -3.82
CA ILE A 81 -0.68 -6.37 -2.77
C ILE A 81 -1.30 -5.22 -1.97
N ARG A 82 -2.57 -5.36 -1.64
CA ARG A 82 -3.28 -4.44 -0.75
C ARG A 82 -3.78 -5.19 0.47
N ILE A 83 -3.40 -4.71 1.64
CA ILE A 83 -3.84 -5.22 2.92
C ILE A 83 -4.76 -4.18 3.56
N THR A 84 -5.99 -4.58 3.87
CA THR A 84 -6.93 -3.77 4.64
C THR A 84 -6.90 -4.22 6.09
N THR A 85 -6.73 -3.26 7.00
CA THR A 85 -6.69 -3.44 8.45
C THR A 85 -7.84 -2.71 9.13
N SER A 86 -8.16 -3.10 10.36
CA SER A 86 -9.21 -2.42 11.15
C SER A 86 -8.76 -1.03 11.62
N PHE A 87 -7.51 -0.89 12.07
CA PHE A 87 -6.99 0.38 12.58
C PHE A 87 -5.66 0.78 11.93
N VAL A 88 -5.36 2.08 11.95
CA VAL A 88 -4.07 2.64 11.51
C VAL A 88 -2.90 1.97 12.23
N SER A 89 -3.06 1.72 13.52
CA SER A 89 -2.04 1.09 14.34
C SER A 89 -1.71 -0.33 13.89
N ASP A 90 -2.68 -1.04 13.31
CA ASP A 90 -2.48 -2.38 12.78
C ASP A 90 -1.80 -2.33 11.41
N ALA A 91 -2.02 -1.27 10.64
CA ALA A 91 -1.32 -1.08 9.37
C ALA A 91 0.20 -1.02 9.59
N PHE A 92 0.64 -0.27 10.60
CA PHE A 92 2.05 -0.20 10.99
C PHE A 92 2.57 -1.54 11.53
N TRP A 93 1.77 -2.23 12.34
CA TRP A 93 2.17 -3.51 12.91
C TRP A 93 2.35 -4.60 11.85
N VAL A 94 1.42 -4.70 10.90
CA VAL A 94 1.53 -5.63 9.76
C VAL A 94 2.74 -5.28 8.89
N ALA A 95 2.99 -4.00 8.63
CA ALA A 95 4.18 -3.57 7.90
C ALA A 95 5.46 -4.04 8.59
N GLU A 96 5.56 -3.84 9.90
CA GLU A 96 6.73 -4.21 10.67
C GLU A 96 6.99 -5.72 10.66
N MET A 97 5.97 -6.53 10.90
CA MET A 97 6.10 -8.00 10.84
C MET A 97 6.59 -8.46 9.48
N LEU A 98 6.06 -7.88 8.40
CA LEU A 98 6.49 -8.21 7.04
C LEU A 98 7.93 -7.74 6.76
N CYS A 99 8.28 -6.52 7.16
CA CYS A 99 9.61 -5.93 6.96
C CYS A 99 10.70 -6.59 7.81
N SER A 100 10.33 -7.24 8.91
CA SER A 100 11.27 -7.96 9.78
C SER A 100 11.71 -9.32 9.22
N GLN A 101 11.08 -9.81 8.16
CA GLN A 101 11.40 -11.11 7.59
C GLN A 101 12.76 -11.08 6.87
N PRO A 102 13.68 -12.02 7.18
CA PRO A 102 15.08 -11.92 6.77
C PRO A 102 15.32 -12.06 5.26
N ASP A 103 14.37 -12.65 4.54
CA ASP A 103 14.43 -12.87 3.09
C ASP A 103 13.74 -11.76 2.28
N LEU A 104 13.09 -10.80 2.94
CA LEU A 104 12.47 -9.65 2.31
C LEU A 104 13.35 -8.41 2.51
N ARG A 105 13.86 -7.85 1.42
CA ARG A 105 14.60 -6.59 1.50
C ARG A 105 13.63 -5.42 1.35
N VAL A 106 13.53 -4.58 2.38
CA VAL A 106 12.82 -3.30 2.29
C VAL A 106 13.61 -2.34 1.40
N VAL A 107 12.99 -1.90 0.29
CA VAL A 107 13.60 -1.00 -0.68
C VAL A 107 13.22 0.44 -0.38
N GLU A 108 11.95 0.68 -0.07
CA GLU A 108 11.41 2.01 0.15
C GLU A 108 10.12 1.93 0.96
N VAL A 109 9.89 2.92 1.82
CA VAL A 109 8.67 3.05 2.61
C VAL A 109 8.12 4.45 2.45
N LYS A 110 6.86 4.58 2.00
CA LYS A 110 6.16 5.85 1.83
C LYS A 110 4.97 5.91 2.79
N ASP A 111 5.08 6.77 3.80
CA ASP A 111 4.07 6.92 4.84
C ASP A 111 3.10 8.07 4.50
N TYR A 112 2.09 7.77 3.68
CA TYR A 112 1.02 8.72 3.38
C TYR A 112 -0.07 8.74 4.47
N ILE A 113 0.07 7.98 5.55
CA ILE A 113 -0.82 8.09 6.69
C ILE A 113 -0.43 9.33 7.50
N ARG A 114 0.87 9.44 7.85
CA ARG A 114 1.43 10.59 8.58
C ARG A 114 1.60 11.81 7.71
N ARG A 115 1.92 11.64 6.42
CA ARG A 115 2.07 12.72 5.44
C ARG A 115 1.13 12.50 4.24
N PRO A 116 -0.18 12.73 4.38
CA PRO A 116 -1.15 12.54 3.30
C PRO A 116 -0.79 13.34 2.05
N LYS A 117 -1.19 12.86 0.88
CA LYS A 117 -1.05 13.63 -0.37
C LYS A 117 -2.01 14.84 -0.34
N PRO A 118 -1.75 15.89 -1.16
CA PRO A 118 -2.59 17.09 -1.21
C PRO A 118 -4.07 16.82 -1.52
N ASN A 119 -4.37 15.75 -2.28
CA ASN A 119 -5.73 15.33 -2.60
C ASN A 119 -6.46 14.61 -1.44
N GLY A 120 -5.81 14.41 -0.28
CA GLY A 120 -6.36 13.68 0.86
C GLY A 120 -6.03 12.19 0.88
N TYR A 121 -5.30 11.68 -0.12
CA TYR A 121 -4.96 10.26 -0.18
C TYR A 121 -4.08 9.82 1.00
N GLN A 122 -4.47 8.72 1.65
CA GLN A 122 -3.77 8.08 2.76
C GLN A 122 -3.58 6.58 2.52
N SER A 123 -2.38 6.08 2.79
CA SER A 123 -2.01 4.66 2.75
C SER A 123 -0.57 4.52 3.24
N LEU A 124 -0.21 3.37 3.79
CA LEU A 124 1.19 3.01 4.00
C LEU A 124 1.69 2.17 2.82
N HIS A 125 2.74 2.61 2.13
CA HIS A 125 3.34 1.85 1.02
C HIS A 125 4.70 1.30 1.42
N VAL A 126 4.88 0.00 1.24
CA VAL A 126 6.15 -0.69 1.44
C VAL A 126 6.54 -1.35 0.14
N ILE A 127 7.71 -0.97 -0.40
CA ILE A 127 8.27 -1.61 -1.59
C ILE A 127 9.30 -2.62 -1.13
N LEU A 128 9.05 -3.89 -1.48
CA LEU A 128 9.89 -5.02 -1.12
C LEU A 128 10.62 -5.53 -2.35
N GLN A 129 11.86 -5.98 -2.17
CA GLN A 129 12.58 -6.82 -3.12
C GLN A 129 12.53 -8.27 -2.61
N VAL A 130 11.97 -9.15 -3.43
CA VAL A 130 11.63 -10.54 -3.09
C VAL A 130 12.47 -11.49 -3.93
N PRO A 131 13.19 -12.45 -3.33
CA PRO A 131 13.88 -13.51 -4.07
C PRO A 131 12.88 -14.54 -4.60
N VAL A 132 12.96 -14.84 -5.90
CA VAL A 132 12.18 -15.87 -6.59
C VAL A 132 13.15 -16.95 -7.05
N TYR A 133 13.04 -18.12 -6.45
CA TYR A 133 13.90 -19.27 -6.76
C TYR A 133 13.34 -20.04 -7.96
N LEU A 134 13.95 -19.86 -9.13
CA LEU A 134 13.63 -20.61 -10.35
C LEU A 134 14.50 -21.87 -10.44
N SER A 135 14.21 -22.73 -11.42
CA SER A 135 14.91 -24.02 -11.59
C SER A 135 16.42 -23.90 -11.79
N ASN A 136 16.93 -22.76 -12.27
CA ASN A 136 18.34 -22.59 -12.61
C ASN A 136 19.01 -21.34 -12.00
N ARG A 137 18.25 -20.45 -11.35
CA ARG A 137 18.75 -19.18 -10.81
C ARG A 137 17.73 -18.56 -9.86
N THR A 138 18.17 -17.53 -9.15
CA THR A 138 17.30 -16.66 -8.36
C THR A 138 17.09 -15.35 -9.10
N GLU A 139 15.84 -14.90 -9.17
CA GLU A 139 15.45 -13.59 -9.71
C GLU A 139 14.96 -12.72 -8.55
N PHE A 140 15.34 -11.44 -8.54
CA PHE A 140 14.85 -10.50 -7.53
C PHE A 140 13.82 -9.59 -8.17
N VAL A 141 12.60 -9.58 -7.64
CA VAL A 141 11.49 -8.78 -8.15
C VAL A 141 10.97 -7.81 -7.10
N TYR A 142 10.43 -6.68 -7.55
CA TYR A 142 9.78 -5.73 -6.67
C TYR A 142 8.30 -6.07 -6.48
N VAL A 143 7.84 -6.01 -5.23
CA VAL A 143 6.44 -6.13 -4.85
C VAL A 143 6.07 -4.91 -4.00
N GLU A 144 5.07 -4.16 -4.44
CA GLU A 144 4.50 -3.05 -3.67
C GLU A 144 3.39 -3.57 -2.77
N VAL A 145 3.51 -3.34 -1.47
CA VAL A 145 2.49 -3.66 -0.47
C VAL A 145 1.87 -2.35 0.03
N GLN A 146 0.58 -2.17 -0.22
CA GLN A 146 -0.20 -1.03 0.24
C GLN A 146 -1.05 -1.46 1.43
N ILE A 147 -0.86 -0.83 2.58
CA ILE A 147 -1.60 -1.15 3.81
C ILE A 147 -2.50 0.04 4.15
N ARG A 148 -3.78 -0.24 4.42
CA ARG A 148 -4.84 0.77 4.57
C ARG A 148 -5.83 0.35 5.64
N THR A 149 -6.47 1.31 6.28
CA THR A 149 -7.72 1.04 7.01
C THR A 149 -8.88 0.80 6.03
N VAL A 150 -10.01 0.31 6.53
CA VAL A 150 -11.26 0.21 5.76
C VAL A 150 -11.68 1.57 5.20
N ALA A 151 -11.59 2.64 5.99
CA ALA A 151 -11.98 3.98 5.56
C ALA A 151 -11.06 4.53 4.46
N MET A 152 -9.74 4.34 4.59
CA MET A 152 -8.77 4.70 3.56
C MET A 152 -8.99 3.95 2.25
N ASP A 153 -9.26 2.64 2.30
CA ASP A 153 -9.49 1.84 1.10
C ASP A 153 -10.79 2.22 0.39
N PHE A 154 -11.85 2.50 1.15
CA PHE A 154 -13.11 3.00 0.61
C PHE A 154 -12.91 4.33 -0.13
N TRP A 155 -12.28 5.31 0.54
CA TRP A 155 -12.02 6.62 -0.04
C TRP A 155 -11.17 6.53 -1.32
N ALA A 156 -10.05 5.81 -1.26
CA ALA A 156 -9.13 5.68 -2.40
C ALA A 156 -9.76 4.90 -3.57
N SER A 157 -10.69 3.99 -3.30
CA SER A 157 -11.42 3.26 -4.34
C SER A 157 -12.44 4.15 -5.04
N LEU A 158 -13.06 5.10 -4.35
CA LEU A 158 -13.96 6.09 -4.94
C LEU A 158 -13.17 7.11 -5.77
N GLU A 159 -12.12 7.70 -5.20
CA GLU A 159 -11.25 8.65 -5.87
C GLU A 159 -10.73 8.09 -7.20
N HIS A 160 -10.20 6.86 -7.19
CA HIS A 160 -9.65 6.23 -8.39
C HIS A 160 -10.72 6.01 -9.49
N LYS A 161 -11.97 5.71 -9.11
CA LYS A 161 -13.08 5.56 -10.07
C LYS A 161 -13.46 6.91 -10.70
N ILE A 162 -13.48 7.97 -9.90
CA ILE A 162 -13.77 9.33 -10.38
C ILE A 162 -12.67 9.77 -11.35
N TYR A 163 -11.40 9.68 -10.96
CA TYR A 163 -10.27 10.03 -11.82
C TYR A 163 -10.30 9.28 -13.15
N TYR A 164 -10.61 7.98 -13.14
CA TYR A 164 -10.74 7.20 -14.37
C TYR A 164 -11.90 7.68 -15.25
N THR A 165 -13.03 8.07 -14.65
CA THR A 165 -14.22 8.53 -15.38
C THR A 165 -14.00 9.88 -16.06
N TYR A 166 -13.21 10.76 -15.44
CA TYR A 166 -12.91 12.11 -15.94
C TYR A 166 -11.59 12.19 -16.73
N ASP A 167 -10.98 11.05 -17.08
CA ASP A 167 -9.66 10.97 -17.75
C ASP A 167 -8.58 11.82 -17.06
N GLY A 168 -8.67 11.94 -15.73
CA GLY A 168 -7.77 12.75 -14.91
C GLY A 168 -8.19 14.21 -14.70
N GLU A 169 -9.10 14.76 -15.50
CA GLU A 169 -9.55 16.15 -15.42
C GLU A 169 -10.77 16.31 -14.49
N VAL A 170 -10.58 16.02 -13.21
CA VAL A 170 -11.64 16.12 -12.20
C VAL A 170 -11.91 17.59 -11.85
N PRO A 171 -13.18 18.04 -11.89
CA PRO A 171 -13.59 19.38 -11.43
C PRO A 171 -13.13 19.71 -10.01
N SER A 172 -12.76 20.98 -9.77
CA SER A 172 -12.15 21.42 -8.50
C SER A 172 -13.07 21.29 -7.29
N ASP A 173 -14.37 21.50 -7.48
CA ASP A 173 -15.40 21.30 -6.45
C ASP A 173 -15.45 19.85 -5.98
N ILE A 174 -15.40 18.88 -6.90
CA ILE A 174 -15.33 17.45 -6.57
C ILE A 174 -14.03 17.11 -5.83
N LEU A 175 -12.91 17.73 -6.21
CA LEU A 175 -11.62 17.52 -5.52
C LEU A 175 -11.65 18.04 -4.09
N ASP A 176 -12.27 19.20 -3.85
CA ASP A 176 -12.45 19.74 -2.50
C ASP A 176 -13.38 18.83 -1.66
N GLU A 177 -14.49 18.34 -2.23
CA GLU A 177 -15.37 17.38 -1.57
C GLU A 177 -14.65 16.07 -1.22
N LEU A 178 -13.82 15.53 -2.14
CA LEU A 178 -13.01 14.36 -1.88
C LEU A 178 -12.01 14.60 -0.74
N ARG A 179 -11.34 15.75 -0.73
CA ARG A 179 -10.42 16.10 0.36
C ARG A 179 -11.14 16.16 1.71
N ASP A 180 -12.31 16.80 1.76
CA ASP A 180 -13.10 16.91 2.98
C ASP A 180 -13.60 15.54 3.46
N ALA A 181 -14.00 14.67 2.53
CA ALA A 181 -14.35 13.28 2.83
C ALA A 181 -13.16 12.48 3.39
N ALA A 182 -11.93 12.73 2.91
CA ALA A 182 -10.73 12.10 3.45
C ALA A 182 -10.47 12.49 4.90
N VAL A 183 -10.63 13.79 5.22
CA VAL A 183 -10.48 14.31 6.58
C VAL A 183 -11.52 13.67 7.52
N GLN A 184 -12.77 13.55 7.07
CA GLN A 184 -13.82 12.90 7.85
C GLN A 184 -13.56 11.40 8.05
N ALA A 185 -13.07 10.70 7.02
CA ALA A 185 -12.67 9.30 7.11
C ALA A 185 -11.55 9.09 8.15
N ALA A 186 -10.54 9.96 8.16
CA ALA A 186 -9.46 9.92 9.15
C ALA A 186 -9.95 10.20 10.59
N ALA A 187 -10.90 11.13 10.75
CA ALA A 187 -11.53 11.41 12.04
C ALA A 187 -12.34 10.20 12.54
N LEU A 188 -13.06 9.53 11.65
CA LEU A 188 -13.80 8.31 11.97
C LEU A 188 -12.86 7.17 12.40
N ASP A 189 -11.77 6.95 11.67
CA ASP A 189 -10.75 5.95 12.05
C ASP A 189 -10.19 6.21 13.46
N THR A 190 -9.92 7.49 13.77
CA THR A 190 -9.44 7.91 15.10
C THR A 190 -10.47 7.63 16.18
N GLN A 191 -11.72 8.05 15.96
CA GLN A 191 -12.81 7.82 16.91
C GLN A 191 -13.04 6.33 17.16
N MET A 192 -13.00 5.50 16.13
CA MET A 192 -13.16 4.04 16.27
C MET A 192 -12.01 3.42 17.07
N ALA A 193 -10.77 3.89 16.87
CA ALA A 193 -9.62 3.46 17.65
C ALA A 193 -9.78 3.84 19.15
N GLU A 194 -10.24 5.05 19.45
CA GLU A 194 -10.52 5.45 20.84
C GLU A 194 -11.60 4.60 21.50
N ILE A 195 -12.65 4.25 20.76
CA ILE A 195 -13.72 3.37 21.25
C ILE A 195 -13.14 1.99 21.57
N ARG A 196 -12.33 1.41 20.67
CA ARG A 196 -11.62 0.15 20.92
C ARG A 196 -10.81 0.24 22.21
N ASP A 197 -9.98 1.27 22.36
CA ASP A 197 -9.10 1.42 23.52
C ASP A 197 -9.89 1.53 24.83
N LYS A 198 -11.02 2.25 24.82
CA LYS A 198 -11.95 2.32 25.97
C LYS A 198 -12.55 0.95 26.29
N VAL A 199 -12.99 0.19 25.28
CA VAL A 199 -13.56 -1.16 25.49
C VAL A 199 -12.50 -2.12 26.04
N THR A 200 -11.27 -2.08 25.53
CA THR A 200 -10.16 -2.90 26.02
C THR A 200 -9.83 -2.57 27.47
N ALA A 201 -9.71 -1.29 27.83
CA ALA A 201 -9.45 -0.87 29.20
C ALA A 201 -10.56 -1.29 30.19
N LEU A 202 -11.83 -1.28 29.75
CA LEU A 202 -12.95 -1.76 30.56
C LEU A 202 -12.93 -3.29 30.75
N ARG A 203 -12.51 -4.06 29.74
CA ARG A 203 -12.37 -5.53 29.85
C ARG A 203 -11.28 -5.93 30.83
N GLU A 204 -10.16 -5.21 30.88
CA GLU A 204 -9.09 -5.45 31.85
C GLU A 204 -9.55 -5.21 33.30
N GLN A 205 -10.58 -4.39 33.50
CA GLN A 205 -11.15 -4.06 34.81
C GLN A 205 -12.34 -4.94 35.21
N ALA A 206 -12.89 -5.76 34.30
CA ALA A 206 -14.09 -6.58 34.53
C ALA A 206 -13.76 -8.09 34.61
N PRO A 207 -14.44 -8.88 35.47
CA PRO A 207 -14.30 -10.33 35.46
C PRO A 207 -14.81 -10.92 34.14
N ALA A 208 -13.95 -11.69 33.47
CA ALA A 208 -14.10 -12.19 32.11
C ALA A 208 -15.46 -12.85 31.85
N SER A 209 -16.32 -12.20 31.05
CA SER A 209 -17.62 -12.76 30.65
C SER A 209 -18.04 -12.47 29.20
N GLY A 210 -17.12 -12.04 28.34
CA GLY A 210 -17.40 -11.82 26.92
C GLY A 210 -16.27 -12.24 25.98
N GLN A 211 -16.60 -13.09 24.99
CA GLN A 211 -15.78 -13.39 23.81
C GLN A 211 -16.07 -12.33 22.74
N GLY A 212 -15.26 -11.28 22.67
CA GLY A 212 -15.37 -10.23 21.67
C GLY A 212 -13.99 -9.73 21.25
N ALA A 213 -13.75 -9.66 19.95
CA ALA A 213 -12.47 -9.42 19.29
C ALA A 213 -12.05 -7.94 19.23
N THR A 214 -12.31 -7.15 20.28
CA THR A 214 -11.52 -5.91 20.47
C THR A 214 -10.18 -6.35 21.03
N GLY A 215 -9.35 -6.94 20.17
CA GLY A 215 -8.04 -7.45 20.55
C GLY A 215 -7.27 -6.39 21.32
N PRO A 216 -6.50 -6.79 22.35
CA PRO A 216 -5.64 -5.83 23.01
C PRO A 216 -4.72 -5.20 21.96
N THR A 217 -4.54 -3.89 22.04
CA THR A 217 -3.31 -3.25 21.55
C THR A 217 -2.18 -3.94 22.32
N PRO A 218 -1.35 -4.81 21.72
CA PRO A 218 -0.30 -5.46 22.50
C PRO A 218 0.61 -4.36 23.05
N SER A 219 0.91 -4.42 24.36
CA SER A 219 1.89 -3.52 25.00
C SER A 219 3.27 -3.61 24.34
N ASP A 220 3.52 -4.73 23.66
CA ASP A 220 4.80 -5.12 23.09
C ASP A 220 4.90 -4.79 21.59
N ARG A 221 4.12 -3.81 21.10
CA ARG A 221 4.35 -3.30 19.74
C ARG A 221 5.76 -2.71 19.69
N PRO A 222 6.66 -3.24 18.86
CA PRO A 222 7.96 -2.63 18.70
C PRO A 222 7.77 -1.20 18.15
N ASP A 223 8.69 -0.30 18.48
CA ASP A 223 8.64 1.05 17.94
C ASP A 223 8.80 0.95 16.41
N PRO A 224 7.75 1.26 15.62
CA PRO A 224 7.84 1.17 14.17
C PRO A 224 9.01 2.02 13.65
N GLY A 225 9.43 3.01 14.43
CA GLY A 225 10.38 4.06 14.12
C GLY A 225 11.64 3.66 13.36
N HIS A 226 12.24 2.48 13.50
CA HIS A 226 13.51 2.24 12.80
C HIS A 226 13.39 2.21 11.26
N TRP A 227 12.25 1.74 10.70
CA TRP A 227 11.99 1.80 9.25
C TRP A 227 11.48 3.16 8.78
N PHE A 228 10.88 3.95 9.69
CA PHE A 228 10.25 5.23 9.37
C PHE A 228 11.06 6.46 9.81
N ARG A 229 12.19 6.27 10.52
CA ARG A 229 13.15 7.31 10.91
C ARG A 229 14.20 7.45 9.78
N GLY A 230 13.99 8.39 8.87
CA GLY A 230 14.98 8.71 7.83
C GLY A 230 14.43 9.11 6.47
N SER A 231 13.12 9.10 6.24
CA SER A 231 12.52 9.61 5.00
C SER A 231 12.37 11.14 4.97
N ASP A 232 13.38 11.86 5.47
CA ASP A 232 13.48 13.32 5.30
C ASP A 232 14.17 13.72 3.98
N ASP A 233 14.78 12.76 3.27
CA ASP A 233 15.29 12.96 1.91
C ASP A 233 14.31 12.39 0.88
N ALA A 234 13.24 13.15 0.63
CA ALA A 234 12.45 13.02 -0.59
C ALA A 234 13.25 13.57 -1.80
N THR A 235 14.37 12.91 -2.15
CA THR A 235 15.07 13.12 -3.42
C THR A 235 15.29 11.82 -4.19
N GLY A 236 14.46 10.80 -3.95
CA GLY A 236 14.11 9.82 -4.98
C GLY A 236 13.23 10.50 -6.04
N PRO A 237 13.16 9.99 -7.28
CA PRO A 237 12.35 10.61 -8.33
C PRO A 237 10.96 10.80 -7.75
N THR A 238 10.57 12.08 -7.65
CA THR A 238 9.26 12.47 -7.15
C THR A 238 8.23 11.55 -7.78
N ASP A 239 7.50 10.81 -6.96
CA ASP A 239 6.34 10.06 -7.41
C ASP A 239 5.19 11.04 -7.67
N HIS A 240 5.48 12.03 -8.54
CA HIS A 240 4.55 12.94 -9.17
C HIS A 240 3.63 12.22 -10.19
N ASP A 241 3.77 10.89 -10.35
CA ASP A 241 3.30 10.16 -11.53
C ASP A 241 2.56 8.83 -11.25
N SER A 242 2.16 8.59 -10.00
CA SER A 242 0.72 8.31 -9.83
C SER A 242 0.07 9.67 -9.92
N PRO A 243 -0.85 9.97 -10.89
CA PRO A 243 -1.19 11.32 -11.30
C PRO A 243 -1.39 12.24 -10.08
N ILE A 244 -0.34 12.96 -9.70
CA ILE A 244 -0.43 14.13 -8.87
C ILE A 244 -0.55 15.21 -9.93
N PHE A 245 -1.79 15.54 -10.26
CA PHE A 245 -2.12 16.58 -11.22
C PHE A 245 -1.43 17.87 -10.76
N THR A 246 -0.32 18.24 -11.40
CA THR A 246 0.38 19.48 -11.10
C THR A 246 -0.43 20.62 -11.68
N TRP A 247 -1.00 21.42 -10.78
CA TRP A 247 -1.70 22.66 -11.08
C TRP A 247 -0.74 23.63 -11.79
N GLN A 248 -0.92 23.87 -13.09
CA GLN A 248 -0.34 25.04 -13.75
C GLN A 248 -1.37 26.18 -13.68
N ASP A 249 -1.07 27.16 -12.83
CA ASP A 249 -1.84 28.38 -12.66
C ASP A 249 -1.85 29.19 -13.96
N GLY A 250 -2.91 29.01 -14.75
CA GLY A 250 -3.16 29.73 -15.99
C GLY A 250 -3.71 31.13 -15.74
N ARG A 251 -2.99 31.99 -15.01
CA ARG A 251 -3.19 33.44 -15.05
C ARG A 251 -2.15 34.11 -15.92
N LYS A 252 -2.54 34.43 -17.15
CA LYS A 252 -2.09 35.53 -18.03
C LYS A 252 -2.85 35.34 -19.34
N GLY A 253 -3.68 36.23 -19.86
CA GLY A 253 -4.03 37.60 -19.54
C GLY A 253 -4.80 38.08 -20.77
N ALA A 254 -5.91 38.79 -20.56
CA ALA A 254 -6.66 39.40 -21.64
C ALA A 254 -5.77 40.40 -22.40
N ASN A 255 -5.62 40.19 -23.70
CA ASN A 255 -5.79 41.18 -24.78
C ASN A 255 -5.65 40.52 -26.14
#